data_AF-A0A1B2ETT0-F1
#
_entry.id   AF-A0A1B2ETT0-F1
#
_cell.length_a   1.000
_cell.length_b   1.000
_cell.length_c   1.000
_cell.angle_alpha   90.00
_cell.angle_beta   90.00
_cell.angle_gamma   90.00
#
_symmetry.space_group_name_H-M   'P 1'
#
loop_
_entity.id
_entity.type
_entity.pdbx_description
1 polymer ?
#
loop_
_entity_poly.entity_id
_entity_poly.type
_entity_poly.pdbx_seq_one_letter_code
_entity_poly.pdbx_strand_id
1 'polypeptide(L)' 'MRTYADKRADLLAVAQDLFDVVLSGAVKIEVNQTYPLRDAAKAHQDLQARKTTGSTILTV' A
#
# COMPACT_ATOMS: atom_id res chain seq x y z
N MET A 1 8.85 -15.21 14.32
CA MET A 1 7.79 -14.51 13.56
C MET A 1 7.65 -13.12 14.15
N ARG A 2 7.73 -12.04 13.36
CA ARG A 2 7.73 -10.66 13.90
C ARG A 2 6.28 -10.19 14.10
N THR A 3 5.88 -10.01 15.36
CA THR A 3 4.55 -9.60 15.82
C THR A 3 4.52 -8.10 16.14
N TYR A 4 4.62 -7.25 15.12
CA TYR A 4 4.68 -5.78 15.26
C TYR A 4 3.29 -5.11 15.40
N ALA A 5 2.21 -5.83 15.05
CA ALA A 5 0.83 -5.36 15.14
C ALA A 5 -0.11 -6.52 15.50
N ASP A 6 0.29 -7.32 16.50
CA ASP A 6 -0.35 -8.61 16.82
C ASP A 6 -1.69 -8.43 17.55
N LYS A 7 -1.76 -7.48 18.48
CA LYS A 7 -3.02 -7.12 19.13
C LYS A 7 -3.70 -6.01 18.35
N ARG A 8 -5.04 -6.00 18.40
CA ARG A 8 -5.86 -4.93 17.79
C ARG A 8 -5.43 -3.53 18.24
N ALA A 9 -5.12 -3.35 19.51
CA ALA A 9 -4.67 -2.04 20.03
C ALA A 9 -3.37 -1.58 19.37
N ASP A 10 -2.40 -2.49 19.22
CA ASP A 10 -1.10 -2.21 18.59
C ASP A 10 -1.30 -1.86 17.10
N LEU A 11 -2.14 -2.62 16.38
CA LEU A 11 -2.48 -2.34 14.98
C LEU A 11 -3.12 -0.95 14.82
N LEU A 12 -4.05 -0.58 15.69
CA LEU A 12 -4.72 0.71 15.62
C LEU A 12 -3.78 1.88 15.94
N ALA A 13 -2.90 1.72 16.93
CA ALA A 13 -1.91 2.73 17.27
C ALA A 13 -0.96 2.99 16.08
N VAL A 14 -0.40 1.94 15.48
CA VAL A 14 0.51 2.08 14.33
C VAL A 14 -0.22 2.64 13.10
N ALA A 15 -1.48 2.26 12.89
CA ALA A 15 -2.28 2.83 11.80
C ALA A 15 -2.51 4.34 12.00
N GLN A 16 -2.82 4.77 13.24
CA GLN A 16 -3.00 6.18 13.55
C GLN A 16 -1.72 6.97 13.30
N ASP A 17 -0.57 6.48 13.80
CA ASP A 17 0.73 7.12 13.59
C ASP A 17 1.04 7.29 12.10
N LEU A 18 0.78 6.26 11.30
CA LEU A 18 0.96 6.31 9.84
C LEU A 18 0.05 7.38 9.19
N PHE A 19 -1.24 7.39 9.54
CA PHE A 19 -2.18 8.36 8.97
C PHE A 19 -1.85 9.79 9.37
N ASP A 20 -1.41 10.04 10.60
CA ASP A 20 -1.01 11.38 11.05
C ASP A 20 0.18 11.91 10.23
N VAL A 21 1.17 11.05 9.94
CA VAL A 21 2.32 11.41 9.10
C VAL A 21 1.89 11.69 7.65
N VAL A 22 0.98 10.89 7.09
CA VAL A 22 0.45 11.10 5.73
C VAL A 22 -0.38 12.40 5.67
N LEU A 23 -1.25 12.64 6.65
CA LEU A 23 -2.08 13.85 6.73
C LEU A 23 -1.24 15.12 6.95
N SER A 24 -0.14 15.02 7.69
CA SER A 24 0.82 16.13 7.84
C SER A 24 1.55 16.47 6.53
N GLY A 25 1.49 15.59 5.52
CA GLY A 25 2.19 15.74 4.24
C GLY A 25 3.67 15.40 4.29
N ALA A 26 4.19 14.94 5.45
CA ALA A 26 5.56 14.48 5.60
C ALA A 26 5.85 13.22 4.76
N VAL A 27 4.84 12.37 4.53
CA VAL A 27 4.88 11.25 3.59
C VAL A 27 3.82 11.46 2.51
N LYS A 28 4.24 11.38 1.25
CA LYS A 28 3.36 11.44 0.08
C LYS A 28 3.31 10.06 -0.59
N ILE A 29 2.11 9.56 -0.83
CA ILE A 29 1.88 8.26 -1.46
C ILE A 29 1.64 8.49 -2.95
N GLU A 30 2.64 8.12 -3.76
CA GLU A 30 2.53 8.19 -5.22
C GLU A 30 1.84 6.91 -5.73
N VAL A 31 0.63 7.05 -6.28
CA VAL A 31 -0.11 5.98 -6.96
C VAL A 31 0.14 6.11 -8.46
N ASN A 32 1.06 5.31 -8.96
CA ASN A 32 1.55 5.43 -10.34
C ASN A 32 0.89 4.44 -11.29
N GLN A 33 0.21 3.41 -10.77
CA GLN A 33 -0.53 2.45 -11.58
C GLN A 33 -1.88 2.11 -10.96
N THR A 34 -2.90 2.04 -11.80
CA THR A 34 -4.25 1.59 -11.44
C THR A 34 -4.69 0.56 -12.46
N TYR A 35 -5.09 -0.62 -11.98
CA TYR A 35 -5.63 -1.69 -12.82
C TYR A 35 -7.03 -2.06 -12.33
N PRO A 36 -7.99 -2.38 -13.21
CA PRO A 36 -9.22 -3.00 -12.76
C PRO A 36 -8.90 -4.38 -12.16
N LEU A 37 -9.67 -4.83 -11.18
CA LEU A 37 -9.44 -6.06 -10.42
C LEU A 37 -9.36 -7.29 -11.34
N ARG A 38 -10.15 -7.30 -12.43
CA ARG A 38 -10.09 -8.35 -13.47
C ARG A 38 -8.71 -8.50 -14.13
N ASP A 39 -7.88 -7.46 -14.10
CA ASP A 39 -6.54 -7.42 -14.70
C ASP A 39 -5.43 -7.64 -13.65
N ALA A 40 -5.75 -8.16 -12.46
CA ALA A 40 -4.77 -8.42 -11.40
C ALA A 40 -3.56 -9.26 -11.87
N ALA A 41 -3.78 -10.23 -12.76
CA ALA A 41 -2.70 -11.03 -13.34
C ALA A 41 -1.67 -10.16 -14.08
N LYS A 42 -2.11 -9.15 -14.81
CA LYS A 42 -1.24 -8.19 -15.52
C LYS A 42 -0.48 -7.30 -14.53
N ALA A 43 -1.16 -6.79 -13.50
CA ALA A 43 -0.51 -5.99 -12.46
C ALA A 43 0.66 -6.75 -11.80
N HIS A 44 0.48 -8.05 -11.55
CA HIS A 44 1.54 -8.91 -11.01
C HIS A 44 2.69 -9.14 -12.00
N GLN A 45 2.40 -9.37 -13.29
CA GLN A 45 3.41 -9.52 -14.32
C GLN A 45 4.28 -8.26 -14.45
N ASP A 46 3.66 -7.08 -14.47
CA ASP A 46 4.37 -5.81 -14.57
C ASP A 46 5.20 -5.51 -13.31
N LEU A 47 4.71 -5.87 -12.12
CA LEU A 47 5.48 -5.78 -10.87
C LEU A 47 6.72 -6.70 -10.90
N GLN A 48 6.55 -7.96 -11.27
CA GLN A 48 7.64 -8.95 -11.33
C GLN A 48 8.69 -8.58 -12.39
N ALA A 49 8.25 -8.02 -13.52
CA ALA A 49 9.12 -7.50 -14.56
C ALA A 49 9.79 -6.16 -14.18
N ARG A 50 9.57 -5.66 -12.96
CA ARG A 50 10.10 -4.38 -12.45
C ARG A 50 9.69 -3.16 -13.28
N LYS A 51 8.49 -3.19 -13.86
CA LYS A 51 7.93 -2.09 -14.65
C LYS A 51 7.16 -1.07 -13.81
N THR A 52 6.85 -1.41 -12.56
CA THR A 52 6.12 -0.54 -11.64
C THR A 52 7.08 0.25 -10.75
N THR A 53 6.72 1.49 -10.44
CA THR A 53 7.36 2.30 -9.40
C THR A 53 6.28 2.91 -8.53
N GLY A 54 6.55 3.16 -7.25
CA GLY A 54 5.52 3.65 -6.32
C GLY A 54 4.44 2.60 -6.03
N SER A 55 3.24 3.08 -5.70
CA SER A 55 2.11 2.21 -5.37
C SER A 55 1.31 1.83 -6.61
N THR A 56 0.89 0.57 -6.65
CA THR A 56 -0.11 0.05 -7.59
C THR A 56 -1.40 -0.25 -6.83
N ILE A 57 -2.55 0.18 -7.35
CA ILE A 57 -3.87 -0.14 -6.79
C ILE A 57 -4.73 -0.94 -7.75
N LEU A 58 -5.65 -1.74 -7.20
CA LEU A 58 -6.68 -2.44 -7.95
C LEU A 58 -8.05 -1.77 -7.69
N THR A 59 -8.82 -1.56 -8.75
CA THR A 59 -10.17 -0.98 -8.69
C THR A 59 -11.24 -2.02 -9.02
N VAL A 60 -12.37 -1.98 -8.32
CA VAL A 60 -13.51 -2.89 -8.54
C VAL A 60 -14.50 -2.34 -9.55
#